data_AF-A0A401RZL1-F1
#
_entry.id   AF-A0A401RZL1-F1
#
_cell.length_a   1.000
_cell.length_b   1.000
_cell.length_c   1.000
_cell.angle_alpha   90.00
_cell.angle_beta   90.00
_cell.angle_gamma   90.00
#
_symmetry.space_group_name_H-M   'P 1'
#
loop_
_entity.id
_entity.type
_entity.pdbx_description
1 polymer ?
#
loop_
_entity_poly.entity_id
_entity_poly.type
_entity_poly.pdbx_seq_one_letter_code
_entity_poly.pdbx_strand_id
1 'polypeptide(L)' 'MINYVGAPPVSKKCSNWTSVSCVQADSMEDCIQKVGLAEADAVILHSSLMIIAEKCGLVPVMTEYYNK' A
#
# COMPACT_ATOMS: atom_id res chain seq x y z
N MET A 1 15.26 -1.91 -2.79
CA MET A 1 14.54 -0.63 -2.63
C MET A 1 13.07 -0.99 -2.60
N ILE A 2 12.28 -0.47 -1.64
CA ILE A 2 10.86 -0.84 -1.50
C ILE A 2 10.05 -0.15 -2.60
N ASN A 3 9.23 -0.91 -3.32
CA ASN A 3 8.22 -0.46 -4.28
C ASN A 3 6.90 -0.22 -3.52
N TYR A 4 6.68 1.02 -3.09
CA TYR A 4 5.47 1.41 -2.37
C TYR A 4 4.34 1.75 -3.34
N VAL A 5 3.16 1.14 -3.17
CA VAL A 5 1.99 1.42 -4.02
C VAL A 5 0.98 2.30 -3.31
N GLY A 6 0.41 3.25 -4.05
CA GLY A 6 -0.68 4.09 -3.56
C GLY A 6 -1.63 4.52 -4.67
N ALA A 7 -2.92 4.60 -4.34
CA ALA A 7 -3.96 5.15 -5.20
C ALA A 7 -3.96 6.69 -5.16
N PRO A 8 -4.44 7.39 -6.20
CA PRO A 8 -4.61 8.83 -6.19
C PRO A 8 -5.46 9.31 -4.99
N PRO A 9 -5.09 10.43 -4.34
CA PRO A 9 -3.96 11.34 -4.63
C PRO A 9 -2.64 10.94 -3.94
N VAL A 10 -2.56 9.81 -3.24
CA VAL A 10 -1.41 9.39 -2.42
C VAL A 10 -0.16 9.18 -3.26
N SER A 11 -0.30 8.71 -4.51
CA SER A 11 0.80 8.53 -5.46
C SER A 11 1.67 9.79 -5.62
N LYS A 12 1.07 10.99 -5.60
CA LYS A 12 1.80 12.27 -5.75
C LYS A 12 2.72 12.57 -4.55
N LYS A 13 2.36 12.15 -3.34
CA LYS A 13 3.18 12.33 -2.14
C LYS A 13 4.37 11.38 -2.13
N CYS A 14 4.19 10.17 -2.68
CA CYS A 14 5.23 9.15 -2.75
C CYS A 14 6.47 9.63 -3.52
N SER A 15 6.29 10.39 -4.61
CA SER A 15 7.40 10.89 -5.42
C SER A 15 8.43 11.75 -4.67
N ASN A 16 8.03 12.34 -3.54
CA ASN A 16 8.94 13.12 -2.69
C ASN A 16 9.74 12.25 -1.71
N TRP A 17 9.44 10.95 -1.60
CA TRP A 17 10.10 10.02 -0.70
C TRP A 17 11.24 9.29 -1.43
N THR A 18 12.47 9.77 -1.23
CA THR A 18 13.65 9.32 -1.99
C THR A 18 14.17 7.93 -1.64
N SER A 19 13.72 7.34 -0.53
CA SER A 19 14.18 6.02 -0.08
C SER A 19 13.32 4.86 -0.60
N VAL A 20 12.26 5.15 -1.35
CA VAL A 20 11.34 4.16 -1.95
C VAL A 20 11.16 4.44 -3.43
N SER A 21 10.80 3.41 -4.18
CA SER A 21 10.22 3.52 -5.51
C SER A 21 8.70 3.57 -5.39
N CYS A 22 8.03 4.27 -6.30
CA CYS A 22 6.59 4.49 -6.24
C CYS A 22 5.88 3.80 -7.39
N VAL A 23 4.88 2.99 -7.06
CA VAL A 23 3.98 2.36 -8.01
C VAL A 23 2.62 3.04 -7.90
N GLN A 24 2.02 3.37 -9.04
CA GLN A 24 0.69 3.96 -9.08
C GLN A 24 -0.37 2.90 -9.33
N ALA A 25 -1.47 3.01 -8.60
CA ALA A 25 -2.66 2.16 -8.73
C ALA A 25 -3.89 3.03 -8.97
N ASP A 26 -4.95 2.47 -9.54
CA ASP A 26 -6.18 3.23 -9.82
C ASP A 26 -7.15 3.26 -8.63
N SER A 27 -7.07 2.27 -7.74
CA SER A 27 -7.87 2.18 -6.51
C SER A 27 -7.11 1.48 -5.39
N MET A 28 -7.71 1.43 -4.20
CA MET A 28 -7.13 0.70 -3.07
C MET A 28 -7.15 -0.82 -3.28
N GLU A 29 -8.16 -1.35 -3.95
CA GLU A 29 -8.24 -2.75 -4.36
C GLU A 29 -7.14 -3.09 -5.37
N ASP A 30 -6.87 -2.20 -6.33
CA ASP A 30 -5.74 -2.35 -7.26
C ASP A 30 -4.40 -2.33 -6.51
N CYS A 31 -4.25 -1.50 -5.46
CA CYS A 31 -3.05 -1.58 -4.61
C CYS A 31 -2.87 -2.96 -3.97
N ILE A 32 -3.95 -3.55 -3.43
CA ILE A 32 -3.92 -4.90 -2.83
C ILE A 32 -3.55 -5.95 -3.89
N GLN A 33 -4.14 -5.86 -5.07
CA GLN A 33 -3.84 -6.75 -6.19
C GLN A 33 -2.38 -6.65 -6.62
N LYS A 34 -1.84 -5.44 -6.77
CA LYS A 34 -0.43 -5.21 -7.13
C LYS A 34 0.54 -5.80 -6.12
N VAL A 35 0.26 -5.70 -4.83
CA VAL A 35 1.09 -6.37 -3.80
C VAL A 35 0.93 -7.89 -3.90
N GLY A 36 -0.30 -8.40 -4.04
CA GLY A 36 -0.55 -9.84 -4.17
C GLY A 36 0.06 -10.48 -5.43
N LEU A 37 0.21 -9.71 -6.50
CA LEU A 37 0.85 -10.12 -7.76
C LEU A 37 2.36 -9.82 -7.80
N ALA A 38 2.94 -9.34 -6.71
CA ALA A 38 4.34 -8.93 -6.61
C ALA A 38 4.76 -7.82 -7.60
N GLU A 39 3.82 -6.98 -8.04
CA GLU A 39 4.07 -5.74 -8.79
C GLU A 39 4.44 -4.57 -7.87
N ALA A 40 4.19 -4.71 -6.57
CA ALA A 40 4.59 -3.77 -5.52
C ALA A 40 4.89 -4.54 -4.22
N ASP A 41 5.59 -3.89 -3.28
CA ASP A 41 6.05 -4.51 -2.04
C ASP A 41 5.14 -4.21 -0.84
N ALA A 42 4.55 -3.01 -0.79
CA ALA A 42 3.79 -2.56 0.38
C ALA A 42 2.74 -1.49 0.05
N VAL A 43 1.66 -1.48 0.84
CA VAL A 43 0.57 -0.51 0.81
C VAL A 43 0.09 -0.22 2.24
N ILE A 44 -0.33 1.02 2.52
CA ILE A 44 -1.10 1.35 3.74
C ILE A 44 -2.59 1.17 3.46
N LEU A 45 -3.28 0.43 4.33
CA LEU A 45 -4.70 0.16 4.22
C LEU A 45 -5.45 0.63 5.46
N HIS A 46 -6.67 1.13 5.27
CA HIS A 46 -7.64 1.28 6.34
C HIS A 46 -8.15 -0.09 6.80
N SER A 47 -8.63 -0.18 8.03
CA SER A 47 -9.11 -1.44 8.63
C SER A 47 -10.22 -2.13 7.81
N SER A 48 -11.07 -1.37 7.12
CA SER A 48 -12.12 -1.91 6.24
C SER A 48 -11.58 -2.74 5.07
N LEU A 49 -10.36 -2.46 4.62
CA LEU A 49 -9.69 -3.14 3.50
C LEU A 49 -8.72 -4.22 3.97
N MET A 50 -8.30 -4.20 5.24
CA MET A 50 -7.38 -5.18 5.83
C MET A 50 -7.95 -6.61 5.70
N ILE A 51 -9.26 -6.78 5.93
CA ILE A 51 -9.94 -8.08 5.79
C ILE A 51 -9.82 -8.64 4.37
N ILE A 52 -9.83 -7.78 3.35
CA ILE A 52 -9.67 -8.19 1.95
C ILE A 52 -8.22 -8.60 1.71
N ALA A 53 -7.26 -7.77 2.15
CA ALA A 53 -5.84 -8.05 2.02
C ALA A 53 -5.42 -9.37 2.69
N GLU A 54 -5.93 -9.65 3.90
CA GLU A 54 -5.69 -10.91 4.60
C GLU A 54 -6.22 -12.11 3.82
N LYS A 55 -7.42 -12.00 3.23
CA LYS A 55 -7.98 -13.05 2.35
C LYS A 55 -7.17 -13.26 1.07
N CYS A 56 -6.45 -12.23 0.61
CA CYS A 56 -5.49 -12.31 -0.48
C CYS A 56 -4.12 -12.85 -0.04
N GLY A 57 -3.96 -13.26 1.22
CA GLY A 57 -2.71 -13.81 1.75
C GLY A 57 -1.68 -12.75 2.13
N LEU A 58 -2.05 -11.47 2.15
CA LEU A 58 -1.18 -10.40 2.63
C LEU A 58 -1.13 -10.39 4.16
N VAL A 59 -0.01 -9.94 4.70
CA VAL A 59 0.23 -9.88 6.15
C VAL A 59 0.46 -8.43 6.59
N PRO A 60 -0.07 -8.00 7.75
CA PRO A 60 0.20 -6.68 8.29
C PRO A 60 1.65 -6.59 8.78
N VAL A 61 2.36 -5.51 8.40
CA VAL A 61 3.76 -5.26 8.80
C VAL A 61 3.87 -4.22 9.91
N MET A 62 3.07 -3.16 9.82
CA MET A 62 3.02 -2.04 10.77
C MET A 62 1.58 -1.53 10.88
N THR A 63 1.30 -0.82 11.97
CA THR A 63 0.01 -0.14 12.20
C THR A 63 0.25 1.35 12.42
N GLU A 64 -0.72 2.18 12.03
CA GLU A 64 -0.68 3.61 12.32
C GLU A 64 -0.91 3.83 13.81
N TYR A 65 0.05 4.45 14.49
CA TYR A 65 -0.08 4.83 15.89
C TYR A 65 -0.42 6.31 16.03
N TYR A 66 -1.59 6.60 16.56
CA TYR A 66 -2.06 7.94 16.88
C TYR A 66 -1.90 8.12 18.38
N ASN A 67 -0.84 8.79 18.83
CA ASN A 67 -0.56 9.09 20.24
C ASN A 67 -1.66 9.99 20.84
N LYS A 68 -2.79 9.40 21.23
CA LYS A 68 -3.91 10.03 21.93
C LYS A 68 -3.92 9.61 23.39
#